data_AF-A0A330GH46-F1
#
_entry.id   AF-A0A330GH46-F1
#
_cell.length_a   1.000
_cell.length_b   1.000
_cell.length_c   1.000
_cell.angle_alpha   90.00
_cell.angle_beta   90.00
_cell.angle_gamma   90.00
#
_symmetry.space_group_name_H-M   'P 1'
#
loop_
_entity.id
_entity.type
_entity.pdbx_description
1 polymer ?
#
loop_
_entity_poly.entity_id
_entity_poly.type
_entity_poly.pdbx_seq_one_letter_code
_entity_poly.pdbx_strand_id
1 'polypeptide(L)' 'ARDGKVPPAFTPQEINILARSYIHCSANWNPVVRNTRGEIQGGAALAELISFVNRPDEEWRRTRYNM' A
#
# COMPACT_ATOMS: atom_id res chain seq x y z
N ALA A 1 28.10 -11.69 -9.14
CA ALA A 1 28.05 -10.95 -7.85
C ALA A 1 27.42 -9.57 -8.08
N ARG A 2 27.05 -8.83 -7.03
CA ARG A 2 26.78 -7.38 -7.14
C ARG A 2 28.12 -6.65 -7.01
N ASP A 3 28.38 -5.65 -7.85
CA ASP A 3 29.69 -4.96 -7.94
C ASP A 3 29.72 -3.60 -7.22
N GLY A 4 28.66 -3.25 -6.49
CA GLY A 4 28.56 -2.03 -5.70
C GLY A 4 28.24 -0.76 -6.49
N LYS A 5 28.09 -0.83 -7.82
CA LYS A 5 27.75 0.34 -8.64
C LYS A 5 26.28 0.72 -8.54
N VAL A 6 25.99 1.99 -8.82
CA VAL A 6 24.61 2.47 -9.01
C VAL A 6 24.06 1.86 -10.31
N PRO A 7 22.91 1.16 -10.28
CA PRO A 7 22.31 0.61 -11.49
C PRO A 7 21.73 1.73 -12.38
N PRO A 8 21.68 1.55 -13.71
CA PRO A 8 20.96 2.48 -14.58
C PRO A 8 19.47 2.52 -14.20
N ALA A 9 18.87 3.71 -14.24
CA ALA A 9 17.43 3.88 -14.07
C ALA A 9 16.68 3.53 -15.35
N PHE A 10 15.45 3.01 -15.21
CA PHE A 10 14.53 2.82 -16.34
C PHE A 10 14.14 4.16 -16.98
N THR A 11 13.94 4.15 -18.29
CA THR A 11 13.39 5.28 -19.04
C THR A 11 11.92 5.53 -18.68
N PRO A 12 11.39 6.75 -18.89
CA PRO A 12 9.95 7.03 -18.70
C PRO A 12 9.03 6.12 -19.51
N GLN A 13 9.48 5.63 -20.67
CA GLN A 13 8.77 4.70 -21.55
C GLN A 13 8.66 3.31 -20.90
N GLU A 14 9.76 2.75 -20.41
CA GLU A 14 9.77 1.47 -19.69
C GLU A 14 8.95 1.55 -18.40
N ILE A 15 9.09 2.63 -17.62
CA ILE A 15 8.29 2.87 -16.42
C ILE A 15 6.79 2.93 -16.76
N ASN A 16 6.40 3.56 -17.87
CA ASN A 16 5.00 3.59 -18.31
C ASN A 16 4.47 2.19 -18.68
N ILE A 17 5.27 1.33 -19.31
CA ILE A 17 4.88 -0.05 -19.65
C ILE A 17 4.71 -0.88 -18.37
N LEU A 18 5.65 -0.78 -17.43
CA LEU A 18 5.58 -1.46 -16.14
C LEU A 18 4.38 -0.99 -15.31
N ALA A 19 4.16 0.32 -15.20
CA ALA A 19 3.08 0.91 -14.42
C ALA A 19 1.67 0.61 -14.95
N ARG A 20 1.53 0.39 -16.27
CA ARG A 20 0.23 0.08 -16.89
C ARG A 20 -0.12 -1.42 -16.85
N SER A 21 0.89 -2.29 -16.93
CA SER A 21 0.66 -3.70 -17.24
C SER A 21 1.13 -4.69 -16.16
N TYR A 22 2.03 -4.27 -15.25
CA TYR A 22 2.74 -5.21 -14.35
C TYR A 22 2.84 -4.74 -12.89
N ILE A 23 2.68 -3.45 -12.59
CA ILE A 23 2.70 -2.91 -11.22
C ILE A 23 1.25 -2.74 -10.73
N HIS A 24 0.85 -3.56 -9.76
CA HIS A 24 -0.44 -3.41 -9.09
C HIS A 24 -0.42 -2.27 -8.07
N CYS A 25 -1.50 -1.46 -8.03
CA CYS A 25 -1.69 -0.45 -6.99
C CYS A 25 -2.14 -1.12 -5.68
N SER A 26 -1.17 -1.53 -4.85
CA SER A 26 -1.45 -2.25 -3.59
C SER A 26 -2.07 -1.37 -2.51
N ALA A 27 -1.73 -0.07 -2.47
CA ALA A 27 -2.28 0.88 -1.51
C ALA A 27 -3.57 1.55 -2.03
N ASN A 28 -4.62 1.57 -1.23
CA ASN A 28 -5.94 2.09 -1.58
C ASN A 28 -6.78 2.43 -0.34
N TRP A 29 -7.80 3.26 -0.54
CA TRP A 29 -8.75 3.68 0.51
C TRP A 29 -10.04 2.83 0.51
N ASN A 30 -9.96 1.56 0.11
CA ASN A 30 -11.13 0.69 0.11
C ASN A 30 -11.46 0.27 1.57
N PRO A 31 -12.67 0.54 2.08
CA PRO A 31 -13.05 0.19 3.44
C PRO A 31 -13.28 -1.32 3.59
N VAL A 32 -12.80 -1.88 4.69
CA VAL A 32 -13.13 -3.24 5.15
C VAL A 32 -13.98 -3.14 6.41
N VAL A 33 -15.20 -3.68 6.34
CA VAL A 33 -16.15 -3.78 7.46
C VAL A 33 -16.11 -5.21 8.00
N ARG A 34 -16.26 -5.35 9.31
CA ARG A 34 -16.07 -6.63 10.00
C ARG A 34 -17.24 -6.91 10.96
N ASN A 35 -18.07 -7.89 10.62
CA ASN A 35 -19.10 -8.52 11.48
C ASN A 35 -18.84 -10.06 11.55
N THR A 36 -18.64 -10.72 12.71
CA THR A 36 -18.99 -10.33 14.10
C THR A 36 -18.08 -10.85 15.26
N ARG A 37 -17.14 -11.80 15.08
CA ARG A 37 -16.20 -12.34 16.10
C ARG A 37 -14.79 -12.50 15.51
N GLY A 38 -14.20 -11.37 15.14
CA GLY A 38 -13.07 -11.23 14.20
C GLY A 38 -13.09 -9.85 13.52
N GLU A 39 -13.75 -8.92 14.20
CA GLU A 39 -15.00 -8.28 13.78
C GLU A 39 -15.80 -7.94 15.06
N ILE A 40 -16.87 -7.14 14.99
CA ILE A 40 -17.80 -6.91 16.13
C ILE A 40 -19.30 -7.01 15.76
N GLN A 41 -20.13 -7.08 16.79
CA GLN A 41 -21.56 -6.78 16.82
C GLN A 41 -21.77 -6.00 18.12
N GLY A 42 -22.01 -4.69 18.03
CA GLY A 42 -22.28 -3.82 19.20
C GLY A 42 -21.07 -3.53 20.11
N GLY A 43 -20.75 -2.25 20.30
CA GLY A 43 -19.82 -1.78 21.35
C GLY A 43 -18.87 -0.68 20.91
N ALA A 44 -18.38 -0.75 19.67
CA ALA A 44 -17.52 0.26 19.06
C ALA A 44 -18.34 1.30 18.27
N ALA A 45 -17.86 2.53 18.19
CA ALA A 45 -18.45 3.58 17.36
C ALA A 45 -18.36 3.22 15.87
N LEU A 46 -19.26 3.74 15.04
CA LEU A 46 -19.33 3.39 13.61
C LEU A 46 -18.01 3.68 12.84
N ALA A 47 -17.22 4.63 13.32
CA ALA A 47 -15.89 4.94 12.77
C ALA A 47 -14.81 3.89 13.12
N GLU A 48 -14.91 3.23 14.28
CA GLU A 48 -13.98 2.16 14.71
C GLU A 48 -14.23 0.84 13.97
N LEU A 49 -15.37 0.73 13.29
CA LEU A 49 -15.81 -0.45 12.55
C LEU A 49 -15.22 -0.53 11.12
N ILE A 50 -14.72 0.59 10.60
CA ILE A 50 -14.24 0.73 9.22
C ILE A 50 -12.72 0.70 9.20
N SER A 51 -12.14 -0.38 8.69
CA SER A 51 -10.69 -0.58 8.62
C SER A 51 -10.17 -0.40 7.19
N PHE A 52 -9.21 0.49 6.99
CA PHE A 52 -8.53 0.68 5.70
C PHE A 52 -7.22 -0.13 5.68
N VAL A 53 -7.33 -1.44 5.50
CA VAL A 53 -6.18 -2.39 5.61
C VAL A 53 -5.03 -2.03 4.66
N ASN A 54 -5.34 -1.47 3.49
CA ASN A 54 -4.39 -1.06 2.47
C ASN A 54 -4.15 0.46 2.43
N ARG A 55 -4.47 1.20 3.50
CA ARG A 55 -4.31 2.67 3.53
C ARG A 55 -2.89 3.05 3.12
N PRO A 56 -2.68 4.00 2.19
CA PRO A 56 -1.35 4.52 1.94
C PRO A 56 -0.76 5.20 3.18
N ASP A 57 0.58 5.19 3.26
CA ASP A 57 1.33 6.09 4.12
C ASP A 57 1.10 7.55 3.69
N GLU A 58 1.40 8.48 4.58
CA GLU A 58 1.20 9.92 4.36
C GLU A 58 2.00 10.41 3.15
N GLU A 59 1.44 11.38 2.41
CA GLU A 59 1.95 11.85 1.11
C GLU A 59 2.15 10.74 0.04
N TRP A 60 1.58 9.53 0.24
CA TRP A 60 1.90 8.31 -0.52
C TRP A 60 3.38 7.89 -0.46
N ARG A 61 4.11 8.31 0.60
CA ARG A 61 5.53 8.05 0.80
C ARG A 61 5.75 6.95 1.83
N ARG A 62 6.07 5.74 1.37
CA ARG A 62 6.35 4.60 2.25
C ARG A 62 7.47 4.93 3.26
N THR A 63 7.14 4.78 4.53
CA THR A 63 8.02 4.92 5.69
C THR A 63 9.23 3.99 5.56
N ARG A 64 10.43 4.54 5.81
CA ARG A 64 11.70 3.79 5.78
C ARG A 64 12.42 3.95 7.11
N TYR A 65 12.65 2.83 7.78
CA TYR A 65 13.54 2.74 8.93
C TYR A 65 14.92 2.30 8.44
N ASN A 66 15.97 3.01 8.85
CA ASN A 66 17.35 2.59 8.69
C ASN A 66 17.88 1.95 9.98
N MET A 67 19.07 1.36 9.87
CA MET A 67 19.95 1.03 10.99
C MET A 67 21.09 2.05 11.06
#